data_AF-X1NEQ6-F1
#
_entry.id   AF-X1NEQ6-F1
#
_cell.length_a   1.000
_cell.length_b   1.000
_cell.length_c   1.000
_cell.angle_alpha   90.00
_cell.angle_beta   90.00
_cell.angle_gamma   90.00
#
_symmetry.space_group_name_H-M   'P 1'
#
loop_
_entity.id
_entity.type
_entity.pdbx_description
1 polymer ?
#
loop_
_entity_poly.entity_id
_entity_poly.type
_entity_poly.pdbx_seq_one_letter_code
_entity_poly.pdbx_strand_id
1 'polypeptide(L)'
;MVDNAEKIGLGYEIAKNDSRITRVGKYLRWGIDELPQLINVFKGEISLVGPRPALPHQVDKYSKREKRRLEVKPGITGWALINGRNRLSWPERIKL
;
A
#
# COMPACT_ATOMS: atom_id res chain seq x y z
N MET A 1 -3.99 -9.22 -12.36
CA MET A 1 -4.76 -8.01 -12.76
C MET A 1 -4.62 -7.86 -14.26
N VAL A 2 -5.49 -7.09 -14.90
CA VAL A 2 -5.23 -6.65 -16.29
C VAL A 2 -4.06 -5.67 -16.32
N ASP A 3 -3.38 -5.57 -17.45
CA ASP A 3 -2.28 -4.64 -17.63
C ASP A 3 -2.77 -3.17 -17.59
N ASN A 4 -1.95 -2.26 -17.07
CA ASN A 4 -2.28 -0.83 -16.88
C ASN A 4 -3.61 -0.58 -16.14
N ALA A 5 -3.97 -1.42 -15.16
CA ALA A 5 -5.23 -1.32 -14.43
C ALA A 5 -5.45 0.07 -13.79
N GLU A 6 -4.38 0.76 -13.36
CA GLU A 6 -4.40 2.10 -12.79
C GLU A 6 -4.84 3.21 -13.75
N LYS A 7 -4.88 2.95 -15.06
CA LYS A 7 -5.40 3.86 -16.08
C LYS A 7 -6.85 3.59 -16.44
N ILE A 8 -7.45 2.53 -15.89
CA ILE A 8 -8.78 2.05 -16.24
C ILE A 8 -9.72 2.28 -15.06
N GLY A 9 -10.88 2.91 -15.30
CA GLY A 9 -11.92 3.08 -14.28
C GLY A 9 -11.49 3.92 -13.08
N LEU A 10 -11.55 3.34 -11.87
CA LEU A 10 -11.31 4.04 -10.58
C LEU A 10 -9.83 4.28 -10.25
N GLY A 11 -8.92 4.03 -11.18
CA GLY A 11 -7.49 4.22 -10.99
C GLY A 11 -6.91 3.32 -9.89
N TYR A 12 -6.32 3.89 -8.85
CA TYR A 12 -5.72 3.11 -7.75
C TYR A 12 -6.74 2.51 -6.78
N GLU A 13 -7.99 2.98 -6.82
CA GLU A 13 -9.07 2.46 -5.98
C GLU A 13 -9.65 1.17 -6.55
N ILE A 14 -10.04 0.23 -5.69
CA ILE A 14 -10.55 -1.09 -6.08
C ILE A 14 -12.02 -1.21 -5.65
N ALA A 15 -12.90 -1.44 -6.63
CA ALA A 15 -14.32 -1.67 -6.35
C ALA A 15 -14.62 -3.09 -5.88
N LYS A 16 -15.78 -3.27 -5.24
CA LYS A 16 -16.36 -4.61 -5.06
C LYS A 16 -16.68 -5.19 -6.45
N ASN A 17 -16.15 -6.36 -6.77
CA ASN A 17 -16.24 -7.02 -8.09
C ASN A 17 -15.56 -6.25 -9.24
N ASP A 18 -14.42 -5.64 -8.95
CA ASP A 18 -13.61 -4.94 -9.96
C ASP A 18 -13.25 -5.85 -11.15
N SER A 19 -13.67 -5.44 -12.36
CA SER A 19 -13.45 -6.18 -13.60
C SER A 19 -11.97 -6.29 -13.99
N ARG A 20 -11.10 -5.45 -13.40
CA ARG A 20 -9.65 -5.48 -13.61
C ARG A 20 -8.98 -6.64 -12.85
N ILE A 21 -9.71 -7.31 -11.95
CA ILE A 21 -9.21 -8.44 -11.17
C ILE A 21 -9.57 -9.77 -11.86
N THR A 22 -8.57 -10.35 -12.51
CA THR A 22 -8.60 -11.72 -13.06
C THR A 22 -8.88 -12.78 -11.98
N ARG A 23 -9.38 -13.96 -12.37
CA ARG A 23 -9.60 -15.11 -11.44
C ARG A 23 -8.37 -15.44 -10.60
N VAL A 24 -7.19 -15.57 -11.22
CA VAL A 24 -5.91 -15.82 -10.52
C VAL A 24 -5.57 -14.66 -9.58
N GLY A 25 -5.68 -13.41 -10.07
CA GLY A 25 -5.46 -12.21 -9.26
C GLY A 25 -6.32 -12.15 -8.00
N LYS A 26 -7.54 -12.71 -8.00
CA LYS A 26 -8.39 -12.77 -6.81
C LYS A 26 -7.76 -13.60 -5.68
N TYR A 27 -7.10 -14.71 -6.02
CA TYR A 27 -6.39 -15.54 -5.04
C TYR A 27 -5.08 -14.92 -4.59
N LEU A 28 -4.34 -14.29 -5.51
CA LEU A 28 -3.08 -13.63 -5.15
C LEU A 28 -3.27 -12.54 -4.08
N ARG A 29 -4.37 -11.78 -4.18
CA ARG A 29 -4.76 -10.73 -3.21
C ARG A 29 -5.15 -11.23 -1.82
N TRP A 30 -5.06 -12.53 -1.54
CA TRP A 30 -5.12 -13.06 -0.17
C TRP A 30 -3.82 -12.82 0.62
N GLY A 31 -2.84 -12.13 0.03
CA GLY A 31 -1.54 -11.79 0.64
C GLY A 31 -0.37 -12.56 0.02
N ILE A 32 -0.61 -13.37 -1.01
CA ILE A 32 0.43 -14.11 -1.74
C ILE A 32 1.26 -13.14 -2.60
N ASP A 33 0.63 -12.09 -3.12
CA ASP A 33 1.28 -11.02 -3.87
C ASP A 33 2.29 -10.22 -3.03
N GLU A 34 2.21 -10.26 -1.70
CA GLU A 34 3.18 -9.61 -0.80
C GLU A 34 4.37 -10.52 -0.43
N LEU A 35 4.32 -11.84 -0.66
CA LEU A 35 5.42 -12.76 -0.30
C LEU A 35 6.77 -12.40 -0.97
N PRO A 36 6.83 -12.01 -2.27
CA PRO A 36 8.09 -11.61 -2.88
C PRO A 36 8.77 -10.42 -2.18
N GLN A 37 8.01 -9.55 -1.50
CA GLN A 37 8.57 -8.41 -0.76
C GLN A 37 9.40 -8.83 0.45
N LEU A 38 9.25 -10.05 0.97
CA LEU A 38 10.09 -10.56 2.06
C LEU A 38 11.57 -10.62 1.64
N ILE A 39 11.86 -10.87 0.36
CA ILE A 39 13.23 -10.83 -0.17
C ILE A 39 13.83 -9.44 0.02
N ASN A 40 13.05 -8.37 -0.17
CA ASN A 40 13.50 -7.00 0.00
C ASN A 40 13.72 -6.66 1.48
N VAL A 41 12.99 -7.30 2.41
CA VAL A 41 13.28 -7.25 3.84
C VAL A 41 14.63 -7.88 4.14
N PHE A 42 14.92 -9.06 3.60
CA PHE A 42 16.20 -9.74 3.78
C PHE A 42 17.38 -8.95 3.18
N LYS A 43 17.18 -8.27 2.06
CA LYS A 43 18.16 -7.34 1.47
C LYS A 43 18.30 -6.02 2.24
N GLY A 44 17.40 -5.74 3.18
CA GLY A 44 17.38 -4.51 3.94
C GLY A 44 16.87 -3.29 3.16
N GLU A 45 16.20 -3.47 2.02
CA GLU A 45 15.63 -2.37 1.23
C GLU A 45 14.36 -1.81 1.89
N ILE A 46 13.56 -2.69 2.49
CA ILE A 46 12.36 -2.35 3.26
C ILE A 46 12.42 -3.00 4.66
N SER A 47 11.53 -2.60 5.55
CA SER A 47 11.37 -3.17 6.89
C SER A 47 10.19 -4.15 6.95
N LEU A 48 10.22 -5.07 7.91
CA LEU A 48 9.03 -5.86 8.23
C LEU A 48 7.93 -4.98 8.83
N VAL A 49 8.30 -4.06 9.72
CA VAL A 49 7.40 -3.10 10.38
C VAL A 49 7.79 -1.67 10.01
N GLY A 50 6.86 -0.90 9.49
CA GLY A 50 7.06 0.49 9.06
C GLY A 50 5.80 1.09 8.41
N PRO A 51 5.81 2.40 8.08
CA PRO A 51 4.72 3.02 7.36
C PRO A 51 4.60 2.43 5.96
N ARG A 52 3.37 2.22 5.48
CA ARG A 52 3.13 1.81 4.09
C ARG A 52 3.53 2.97 3.16
N PRO A 53 4.27 2.72 2.07
CA PRO A 53 4.66 3.78 1.13
C PRO A 53 3.40 4.41 0.53
N ALA A 54 3.37 5.74 0.51
CA ALA A 54 2.28 6.50 -0.09
C ALA A 54 2.55 6.75 -1.56
N LEU A 55 1.49 7.03 -2.32
CA LEU A 55 1.62 7.39 -3.72
C LEU A 55 2.33 8.75 -3.86
N PRO A 56 3.08 9.01 -4.95
CA PRO A 56 3.80 10.28 -5.12
C PRO A 56 2.91 11.52 -4.91
N HIS A 57 1.71 11.52 -5.50
CA HIS A 57 0.75 12.62 -5.35
C HIS A 57 0.18 12.78 -3.93
N GLN A 58 0.28 11.76 -3.07
CA GLN A 58 -0.06 11.86 -1.65
C GLN A 58 1.10 12.47 -0.88
N VAL A 59 2.34 12.06 -1.20
CA VAL A 59 3.58 12.60 -0.60
C VAL A 59 3.71 14.10 -0.87
N ASP A 60 3.34 14.55 -2.06
CA ASP A 60 3.35 15.98 -2.43
C ASP A 60 2.47 16.84 -1.50
N LYS A 61 1.44 16.23 -0.91
CA LYS A 61 0.48 16.89 0.00
C LYS A 61 0.90 16.83 1.47
N TYR A 62 2.03 16.21 1.80
CA TYR A 62 2.48 16.07 3.18
C TYR A 62 2.88 17.42 3.79
N SER A 63 2.39 17.69 4.98
CA SER A 63 2.94 18.69 5.89
C SER A 63 4.37 18.35 6.30
N LYS A 64 5.09 19.33 6.88
CA LYS A 64 6.45 19.13 7.40
C LYS A 64 6.53 17.96 8.40
N ARG A 65 5.51 17.77 9.22
CA ARG A 65 5.44 16.68 10.20
C ARG A 65 5.26 15.32 9.53
N GLU A 66 4.38 15.24 8.53
CA GLU A 66 4.08 13.98 7.83
C GLU A 66 5.26 13.50 6.98
N LYS A 67 6.07 14.43 6.45
CA LYS A 67 7.33 14.11 5.74
C LYS A 67 8.32 13.33 6.58
N ARG A 68 8.29 13.42 7.91
CA ARG A 68 9.17 12.59 8.76
C ARG A 68 8.90 11.10 8.62
N ARG A 69 7.72 10.68 8.13
CA ARG A 69 7.44 9.25 7.84
C ARG A 69 8.34 8.70 6.72
N LEU A 70 8.94 9.56 5.91
CA LEU A 70 9.89 9.19 4.85
C LEU A 70 11.32 8.99 5.38
N GLU A 71 11.59 9.32 6.64
CA GLU A 71 12.91 9.14 7.28
C GLU A 71 13.17 7.68 7.69
N VAL A 72 12.12 6.86 7.72
CA VAL A 72 12.19 5.44 8.08
C VAL A 72 11.89 4.57 6.87
N LYS A 73 12.42 3.33 6.87
CA LYS A 73 12.14 2.37 5.79
C LYS A 73 10.65 2.04 5.74
N PRO A 74 10.06 1.90 4.54
CA PRO A 74 8.69 1.44 4.40
C PRO A 74 8.53 0.03 4.97
N GLY A 75 7.33 -0.29 5.46
CA GLY A 75 7.01 -1.58 6.07
C GLY A 75 6.08 -2.46 5.24
N ILE A 76 6.25 -3.78 5.35
CA ILE A 76 5.21 -4.74 4.90
C ILE A 76 3.96 -4.61 5.79
N THR A 77 4.16 -4.55 7.10
CA THR A 77 3.11 -4.24 8.08
C THR A 77 3.41 -2.95 8.84
N GLY A 78 2.42 -2.39 9.54
CA GLY A 78 2.59 -1.15 10.30
C GLY A 78 1.35 -0.74 11.09
N TRP A 79 1.48 0.34 11.85
CA TRP A 79 0.46 0.81 12.80
C TRP A 79 -0.90 1.08 12.13
N ALA A 80 -0.92 1.85 11.04
CA ALA A 80 -2.15 2.08 10.27
C ALA A 80 -2.73 0.80 9.64
N LEU A 81 -1.88 -0.19 9.33
CA LEU A 81 -2.34 -1.45 8.76
C LEU A 81 -3.08 -2.27 9.83
N ILE A 82 -2.53 -2.43 11.03
CA ILE A 82 -3.21 -3.22 12.08
C ILE A 82 -4.46 -2.51 12.64
N ASN A 83 -4.50 -1.17 12.61
CA ASN A 83 -5.61 -0.38 13.15
C ASN A 83 -6.76 -0.09 12.17
N GLY A 84 -6.75 -0.66 10.97
CA GLY A 84 -7.93 -0.57 10.09
C GLY A 84 -7.70 -0.78 8.60
N ARG A 85 -6.44 -0.90 8.14
CA ARG A 85 -6.11 -1.19 6.73
C ARG A 85 -6.89 -0.27 5.77
N ASN A 86 -7.60 -0.87 4.82
CA ASN A 86 -8.42 -0.25 3.77
C ASN A 86 -9.73 0.37 4.26
N ARG A 87 -10.04 0.28 5.55
CA ARG A 87 -11.19 0.98 6.15
C ARG A 87 -10.86 2.40 6.59
N LEU A 88 -9.58 2.69 6.80
CA LEU A 88 -9.13 4.03 7.18
C LEU A 88 -9.01 4.91 5.94
N SER A 89 -9.60 6.10 6.02
CA SER A 89 -9.37 7.17 5.05
C SER A 89 -7.92 7.66 5.12
N TRP A 90 -7.48 8.35 4.06
CA TRP A 90 -6.13 8.89 4.01
C TRP A 90 -5.76 9.79 5.23
N PRO A 91 -6.60 10.75 5.65
CA PRO A 91 -6.33 11.58 6.82
C PRO A 91 -6.25 10.80 8.15
N GLU A 92 -6.93 9.66 8.26
CA GLU A 92 -6.83 8.80 9.43
C GLU A 92 -5.54 7.99 9.42
N ARG A 93 -5.17 7.44 8.25
CA ARG A 93 -3.95 6.65 8.07
C ARG A 93 -2.68 7.43 8.31
N ILE A 94 -2.64 8.71 7.93
CA ILE A 94 -1.42 9.52 8.05
C ILE A 94 -1.15 9.95 9.51
N LYS A 95 -2.20 9.99 10.34
CA LYS A 95 -2.10 10.27 11.78
C LYS A 95 -1.58 9.09 12.61
N LEU A 96 -1.61 7.88 12.03
CA LEU A 96 -1.17 6.61 12.59
C LEU A 96 0.24 6.25 12.09
#